data_AF-A0A5B9PJU9-F1
#
_entry.id   AF-A0A5B9PJU9-F1
#
_cell.length_a   1.000
_cell.length_b   1.000
_cell.length_c   1.000
_cell.angle_alpha   90.00
_cell.angle_beta   90.00
_cell.angle_gamma   90.00
#
_symmetry.space_group_name_H-M   'P 1'
#
loop_
_entity.id
_entity.type
_entity.pdbx_description
1 polymer ?
#
loop_
_entity_poly.entity_id
_entity_poly.type
_entity_poly.pdbx_seq_one_letter_code
_entity_poly.pdbx_strand_id
1 'polypeptide(L)'
;MNPVNKAIVDRLVGQTESENLVLSLFAPMHRAGREVQQNEIVWKNVLTEARKKLAESGADEEEADKLLSAASRKLEDETFWQHQSDGLAYFSDGDSSEFLKLDHEVESITHVSNEYLIGPVASSLADLTESFILACSPKRVRLLKVTGNSVADLDPEELPENLVEALNIDEYVSALQHRSTANSSTGSQKATTFHGHGGSDPDVKKQDEILQYFHVLDRALDSAIGSHTKNGDACLIFAGVDYLFPIFKEASSYPNLCDEAISGNPDDLKPAELLEKAQPIIRAMADEKVIQQLSEFSDKNHSDWASLDESEVSKAAVLGQIKTLFVSDEASRIEYSKCISLTIQYGGKIVLVEQSQLEDMNLDFDIAAIFRTPAGSFLDAVEAVEDSIC
;
A
#
# COMPACT_ATOMS: atom_id res chain seq x y z
N MET A 1 7.86 -16.25 -3.70
CA MET A 1 7.75 -15.26 -4.79
C MET A 1 7.39 -13.93 -4.19
N ASN A 2 7.89 -12.87 -4.79
CA ASN A 2 7.81 -11.55 -4.22
C ASN A 2 6.46 -10.91 -4.57
N PRO A 3 5.74 -10.32 -3.59
CA PRO A 3 4.70 -9.37 -3.92
C PRO A 3 5.33 -8.16 -4.62
N VAL A 4 4.53 -7.43 -5.39
CA VAL A 4 4.95 -6.15 -5.95
C VAL A 4 5.39 -5.22 -4.82
N ASN A 5 6.56 -4.61 -4.97
CA ASN A 5 7.02 -3.56 -4.08
C ASN A 5 7.83 -2.53 -4.86
N LYS A 6 7.94 -1.34 -4.28
CA LYS A 6 8.57 -0.19 -4.92
C LYS A 6 10.02 -0.45 -5.36
N ALA A 7 10.83 -1.10 -4.52
CA ALA A 7 12.24 -1.35 -4.82
C ALA A 7 12.44 -2.26 -6.04
N ILE A 8 11.52 -3.22 -6.26
CA ILE A 8 11.56 -4.04 -7.46
C ILE A 8 11.19 -3.22 -8.68
N VAL A 9 10.12 -2.41 -8.63
CA VAL A 9 9.68 -1.62 -9.77
C VAL A 9 10.69 -0.53 -10.14
N ASP A 10 11.28 0.15 -9.14
CA ASP A 10 12.35 1.13 -9.35
C ASP A 10 13.54 0.51 -10.11
N ARG A 11 13.87 -0.75 -9.81
CA ARG A 11 14.93 -1.51 -10.51
C ARG A 11 14.55 -1.87 -11.94
N LEU A 12 13.32 -2.34 -12.18
CA LEU A 12 12.84 -2.68 -13.53
C LEU A 12 12.82 -1.44 -14.42
N VAL A 13 12.33 -0.32 -13.89
CA VAL A 13 12.26 0.97 -14.61
C VAL A 13 13.65 1.56 -14.85
N GLY A 14 14.61 1.35 -13.95
CA GLY A 14 15.98 1.86 -14.09
C GLY A 14 16.84 1.17 -15.16
N GLN A 15 16.35 0.10 -15.79
CA GLN A 15 17.11 -0.69 -16.78
C GLN A 15 16.87 -0.27 -18.25
N THR A 16 16.15 0.83 -18.49
CA THR A 16 15.66 1.28 -19.81
C THR A 16 16.70 1.87 -20.78
N GLU A 17 18.00 1.87 -20.46
CA GLU A 17 19.04 2.45 -21.33
C GLU A 17 19.79 1.40 -22.19
N SER A 18 19.38 0.12 -22.14
CA SER A 18 20.00 -0.94 -22.94
C SER A 18 19.37 -1.05 -24.33
N GLU A 19 20.19 -1.24 -25.37
CA GLU A 19 19.69 -1.61 -26.72
C GLU A 19 19.22 -3.07 -26.79
N ASN A 20 19.36 -3.84 -25.70
CA ASN A 20 18.99 -5.26 -25.67
C ASN A 20 17.48 -5.46 -25.56
N LEU A 21 16.99 -6.55 -26.15
CA LEU A 21 15.61 -6.97 -25.98
C LEU A 21 15.35 -7.43 -24.54
N VAL A 22 14.23 -6.96 -24.00
CA VAL A 22 13.68 -7.39 -22.72
C VAL A 22 12.30 -7.99 -22.93
N LEU A 23 11.95 -8.90 -22.05
CA LEU A 23 10.72 -9.66 -22.08
C LEU A 23 9.86 -9.32 -20.86
N SER A 24 8.60 -8.96 -21.10
CA SER A 24 7.56 -8.84 -20.06
C SER A 24 6.41 -9.77 -20.40
N LEU A 25 6.10 -10.70 -19.49
CA LEU A 25 5.00 -11.64 -19.62
C LEU A 25 4.00 -11.45 -18.49
N PHE A 26 2.72 -11.49 -18.82
CA PHE A 26 1.62 -11.44 -17.87
C PHE A 26 0.65 -12.57 -18.15
N ALA A 27 0.08 -13.14 -17.10
CA ALA A 27 -0.91 -14.19 -17.20
C ALA A 27 -1.89 -14.15 -16.02
N PRO A 28 -3.20 -14.39 -16.26
CA PRO A 28 -4.17 -14.59 -15.20
C PRO A 28 -3.84 -15.88 -14.44
N MET A 29 -4.07 -15.87 -13.13
CA MET A 29 -3.81 -17.00 -12.25
C MET A 29 -4.99 -17.31 -11.35
N HIS A 30 -5.20 -18.59 -11.08
CA HIS A 30 -6.15 -19.05 -10.08
C HIS A 30 -5.43 -19.37 -8.77
N ARG A 31 -5.92 -18.78 -7.66
CA ARG A 31 -5.39 -18.96 -6.30
C ARG A 31 -5.58 -20.37 -5.74
N ALA A 32 -6.72 -21.00 -6.03
CA ALA A 32 -7.13 -22.26 -5.42
C ALA A 32 -8.15 -22.99 -6.30
N GLY A 33 -8.44 -24.25 -5.95
CA GLY A 33 -9.45 -25.06 -6.62
C GLY A 33 -8.91 -25.90 -7.77
N ARG A 34 -9.83 -26.45 -8.56
CA ARG A 34 -9.47 -27.29 -9.72
C ARG A 34 -8.94 -26.45 -10.86
N GLU A 35 -9.27 -25.16 -10.91
CA GLU A 35 -8.78 -24.24 -11.94
C GLU A 35 -7.27 -23.99 -11.87
N VAL A 36 -6.60 -24.28 -10.74
CA VAL A 36 -5.13 -24.16 -10.62
C VAL A 36 -4.38 -24.95 -11.70
N GLN A 37 -4.94 -26.07 -12.19
CA GLN A 37 -4.36 -26.85 -13.28
C GLN A 37 -4.34 -26.08 -14.62
N GLN A 38 -5.17 -25.05 -14.76
CA GLN A 38 -5.18 -24.19 -15.94
C GLN A 38 -4.01 -23.20 -15.95
N ASN A 39 -3.46 -22.84 -14.78
CA ASN A 39 -2.36 -21.88 -14.67
C ASN A 39 -1.15 -22.29 -15.53
N GLU A 40 -0.76 -23.57 -15.46
CA GLU A 40 0.33 -24.13 -16.27
C GLU A 40 0.03 -24.04 -17.78
N ILE A 41 -1.22 -24.32 -18.17
CA ILE A 41 -1.67 -24.29 -19.57
C ILE A 41 -1.62 -22.86 -20.11
N VAL A 42 -2.15 -21.90 -19.35
CA VAL A 42 -2.11 -20.47 -19.69
C VAL A 42 -0.67 -20.02 -19.83
N TRP A 43 0.19 -20.34 -18.86
CA TRP A 43 1.60 -19.98 -18.90
C TRP A 43 2.32 -20.56 -20.12
N LYS A 44 2.08 -21.83 -20.44
CA LYS A 44 2.65 -22.48 -21.62
C LYS A 44 2.25 -21.77 -22.93
N ASN A 45 1.01 -21.30 -23.03
CA ASN A 45 0.55 -20.54 -24.19
C ASN A 45 1.27 -19.19 -24.28
N VAL A 46 1.42 -18.48 -23.16
CA VAL A 46 2.18 -17.22 -23.08
C VAL A 46 3.65 -17.43 -23.50
N LEU A 47 4.31 -18.49 -23.03
CA LEU A 47 5.69 -18.81 -23.46
C LEU A 47 5.80 -19.13 -24.96
N THR A 48 4.78 -19.78 -25.52
CA THR A 48 4.73 -20.09 -26.95
C THR A 48 4.60 -18.80 -27.78
N GLU A 49 3.73 -17.88 -27.35
CA GLU A 49 3.60 -16.57 -27.98
C GLU A 49 4.88 -15.73 -27.83
N ALA A 50 5.51 -15.77 -26.66
CA ALA A 50 6.78 -15.08 -26.38
C ALA A 50 7.89 -15.51 -27.31
N ARG A 51 8.07 -16.83 -27.51
CA ARG A 51 9.08 -17.33 -28.46
C ARG A 51 8.80 -16.84 -29.89
N LYS A 52 7.54 -16.80 -30.31
CA LYS A 52 7.15 -16.28 -31.62
C LYS A 52 7.48 -14.78 -31.75
N LYS A 53 7.09 -13.96 -30.78
CA LYS A 53 7.35 -12.51 -30.80
C LYS A 53 8.83 -12.19 -30.75
N LEU A 54 9.61 -12.91 -29.95
CA LEU A 54 11.07 -12.77 -29.90
C LEU A 54 11.71 -12.99 -31.28
N ALA A 55 11.30 -14.05 -31.99
CA ALA A 55 11.77 -14.32 -33.34
C ALA A 55 11.34 -13.22 -34.35
N GLU A 56 10.12 -12.70 -34.23
CA GLU A 56 9.63 -11.58 -35.05
C GLU A 56 10.39 -10.27 -34.78
N SER A 57 10.85 -10.07 -33.54
CA SER A 57 11.72 -8.95 -33.11
C SER A 57 13.20 -9.15 -33.46
N GLY A 58 13.56 -10.27 -34.09
CA GLY A 58 14.92 -10.53 -34.59
C GLY A 58 15.86 -11.22 -33.60
N ALA A 59 15.37 -11.68 -32.44
CA ALA A 59 16.15 -12.49 -31.52
C ALA A 59 16.50 -13.84 -32.14
N ASP A 60 17.74 -14.30 -31.94
CA ASP A 60 18.12 -15.67 -32.30
C ASP A 60 17.63 -16.69 -31.26
N GLU A 61 17.77 -17.98 -31.56
CA GLU A 61 17.27 -19.04 -30.66
C GLU A 61 18.00 -19.04 -29.31
N GLU A 62 19.28 -18.66 -29.27
CA GLU A 62 20.06 -18.64 -28.02
C GLU A 62 19.62 -17.47 -27.12
N GLU A 63 19.39 -16.30 -27.70
CA GLU A 63 18.83 -15.13 -27.02
C GLU A 63 17.41 -15.40 -26.52
N ALA A 64 16.55 -15.99 -27.36
CA ALA A 64 15.20 -16.35 -26.98
C ALA A 64 15.17 -17.38 -25.83
N ASP A 65 16.04 -18.40 -25.89
CA ASP A 65 16.16 -19.39 -24.82
C ASP A 65 16.67 -18.78 -23.52
N LYS A 66 17.60 -17.81 -23.56
CA LYS A 66 18.08 -17.10 -22.36
C LYS A 66 16.92 -16.36 -21.68
N LEU A 67 16.19 -15.53 -22.42
CA LEU A 67 15.05 -14.74 -21.93
C LEU A 67 13.92 -15.61 -21.35
N LEU A 68 13.67 -16.78 -21.96
CA LEU A 68 12.58 -17.68 -21.56
C LEU A 68 13.00 -18.74 -20.53
N SER A 69 14.29 -18.89 -20.24
CA SER A 69 14.81 -20.04 -19.49
C SER A 69 14.19 -20.19 -18.09
N ALA A 70 14.17 -19.12 -17.30
CA ALA A 70 13.64 -19.14 -15.94
C ALA A 70 12.11 -19.34 -15.94
N ALA A 71 11.41 -18.71 -16.88
CA ALA A 71 9.97 -18.89 -17.10
C ALA A 71 9.59 -20.32 -17.50
N SER A 72 10.38 -20.94 -18.36
CA SER A 72 10.13 -22.30 -18.85
C SER A 72 10.37 -23.37 -17.78
N ARG A 73 11.37 -23.19 -16.92
CA ARG A 73 11.64 -24.10 -15.78
C ARG A 73 10.47 -24.18 -14.80
N LYS A 74 9.60 -23.16 -14.73
CA LYS A 74 8.44 -23.17 -13.84
C LYS A 74 7.31 -24.08 -14.30
N LEU A 75 7.27 -24.50 -15.56
CA LEU A 75 6.27 -25.46 -16.03
C LEU A 75 6.29 -26.77 -15.23
N GLU A 76 7.47 -27.20 -14.79
CA GLU A 76 7.67 -28.46 -14.04
C GLU A 76 7.49 -28.31 -12.52
N ASP A 77 7.18 -27.11 -12.02
CA ASP A 77 7.09 -26.80 -10.59
C ASP A 77 5.62 -26.78 -10.11
N GLU A 78 5.08 -27.95 -9.73
CA GLU A 78 3.68 -28.04 -9.24
C GLU A 78 3.43 -27.16 -8.00
N THR A 79 4.44 -26.98 -7.14
CA THR A 79 4.30 -26.18 -5.92
C THR A 79 4.16 -24.70 -6.27
N PHE A 80 4.86 -24.24 -7.31
CA PHE A 80 4.69 -22.89 -7.84
C PHE A 80 3.25 -22.63 -8.24
N TRP A 81 2.63 -23.49 -9.04
CA TRP A 81 1.26 -23.27 -9.54
C TRP A 81 0.20 -23.22 -8.44
N GLN A 82 0.39 -23.97 -7.35
CA GLN A 82 -0.53 -24.03 -6.21
C GLN A 82 -0.50 -22.77 -5.32
N HIS A 83 0.51 -21.91 -5.45
CA HIS A 83 0.70 -20.76 -4.57
C HIS A 83 0.72 -19.44 -5.36
N GLN A 84 -0.16 -19.31 -6.36
CA GLN A 84 -0.30 -18.07 -7.13
C GLN A 84 -1.31 -17.09 -6.50
N SER A 85 -1.28 -15.85 -6.98
CA SER A 85 -2.27 -14.80 -6.68
C SER A 85 -3.30 -14.75 -7.81
N ASP A 86 -3.86 -13.57 -8.13
CA ASP A 86 -4.80 -13.39 -9.26
C ASP A 86 -4.08 -13.17 -10.59
N GLY A 87 -2.83 -12.71 -10.55
CA GLY A 87 -1.99 -12.55 -11.73
C GLY A 87 -0.53 -12.91 -11.47
N LEU A 88 0.18 -13.23 -12.55
CA LEU A 88 1.62 -13.45 -12.56
C LEU A 88 2.27 -12.54 -13.60
N ALA A 89 3.32 -11.85 -13.19
CA ALA A 89 4.23 -11.14 -14.09
C ALA A 89 5.62 -11.79 -14.09
N TYR A 90 6.26 -11.80 -15.25
CA TYR A 90 7.66 -12.21 -15.42
C TYR A 90 8.40 -11.19 -16.27
N PHE A 91 9.56 -10.77 -15.77
CA PHE A 91 10.47 -9.86 -16.45
C PHE A 91 11.80 -10.55 -16.66
N SER A 92 12.42 -10.38 -17.84
CA SER A 92 13.78 -10.84 -18.08
C SER A 92 14.50 -10.01 -19.15
N ASP A 93 15.80 -9.80 -18.95
CA ASP A 93 16.75 -9.21 -19.91
C ASP A 93 17.80 -10.24 -20.41
N GLY A 94 17.62 -11.52 -20.06
CA GLY A 94 18.53 -12.62 -20.40
C GLY A 94 19.63 -12.87 -19.37
N ASP A 95 20.03 -11.84 -18.61
CA ASP A 95 21.02 -11.95 -17.52
C ASP A 95 20.35 -12.11 -16.15
N SER A 96 19.18 -11.49 -16.00
CA SER A 96 18.36 -11.47 -14.80
C SER A 96 16.90 -11.77 -15.15
N SER A 97 16.15 -12.21 -14.13
CA SER A 97 14.72 -12.44 -14.25
C SER A 97 14.02 -12.24 -12.91
N GLU A 98 12.80 -11.71 -12.94
CA GLU A 98 11.99 -11.47 -11.75
C GLU A 98 10.56 -11.97 -11.98
N PHE A 99 9.99 -12.66 -10.99
CA PHE A 99 8.58 -13.06 -10.97
C PHE A 99 7.84 -12.26 -9.90
N LEU A 100 6.71 -11.66 -10.27
CA LEU A 100 5.86 -10.91 -9.36
C LEU A 100 4.44 -11.48 -9.31
N LYS A 101 3.91 -11.57 -8.10
CA LYS A 101 2.49 -11.85 -7.88
C LYS A 101 1.71 -10.56 -7.97
N LEU A 102 0.70 -10.53 -8.83
CA LEU A 102 -0.26 -9.44 -8.91
C LEU A 102 -1.50 -9.82 -8.09
N ASP A 103 -1.99 -8.87 -7.31
CA ASP A 103 -3.15 -9.00 -6.43
C ASP A 103 -4.49 -8.65 -7.10
N HIS A 104 -4.43 -8.42 -8.41
CA HIS A 104 -5.55 -8.22 -9.33
C HIS A 104 -5.40 -9.15 -10.54
N GLU A 105 -6.51 -9.41 -11.23
CA GLU A 105 -6.53 -10.20 -12.45
C GLU A 105 -5.92 -9.41 -13.61
N VAL A 106 -5.12 -10.08 -14.44
CA VAL A 106 -4.51 -9.50 -15.64
C VAL A 106 -4.77 -10.37 -16.86
N GLU A 107 -4.81 -9.74 -18.02
CA GLU A 107 -4.88 -10.47 -19.28
C GLU A 107 -3.55 -11.16 -19.61
N SER A 108 -3.61 -12.16 -20.49
CA SER A 108 -2.40 -12.77 -21.03
C SER A 108 -1.72 -11.78 -21.99
N ILE A 109 -0.58 -11.23 -21.57
CA ILE A 109 0.17 -10.25 -22.35
C ILE A 109 1.59 -10.76 -22.56
N THR A 110 2.04 -10.71 -23.81
CA THR A 110 3.42 -10.97 -24.20
C THR A 110 3.99 -9.69 -24.83
N HIS A 111 4.97 -9.08 -24.17
CA HIS A 111 5.62 -7.86 -24.63
C HIS A 111 7.12 -8.07 -24.79
N VAL A 112 7.62 -7.78 -25.99
CA VAL A 112 9.04 -7.82 -26.36
C VAL A 112 9.41 -6.43 -26.85
N SER A 113 10.35 -5.79 -26.16
CA SER A 113 10.76 -4.41 -26.44
C SER A 113 12.18 -4.18 -25.92
N ASN A 114 12.69 -2.96 -25.96
CA ASN A 114 13.90 -2.54 -25.25
C ASN A 114 13.60 -2.02 -23.83
N GLU A 115 12.32 -2.02 -23.42
CA GLU A 115 11.88 -1.58 -22.10
C GLU A 115 10.79 -2.50 -21.55
N TYR A 116 10.75 -2.63 -20.23
CA TYR A 116 9.72 -3.44 -19.59
C TYR A 116 8.34 -2.78 -19.65
N LEU A 117 7.32 -3.60 -19.82
CA LEU A 117 5.93 -3.19 -19.69
C LEU A 117 5.57 -3.12 -18.20
N ILE A 118 5.52 -1.92 -17.64
CA ILE A 118 5.28 -1.68 -16.21
C ILE A 118 3.80 -1.42 -15.90
N GLY A 119 3.01 -1.02 -16.90
CA GLY A 119 1.58 -0.73 -16.77
C GLY A 119 0.81 -1.69 -15.84
N PRO A 120 0.78 -3.00 -16.11
CA PRO A 120 0.02 -3.96 -15.29
C PRO A 120 0.59 -4.16 -13.87
N VAL A 121 1.84 -3.77 -13.61
CA VAL A 121 2.43 -3.78 -12.26
C VAL A 121 2.14 -2.48 -11.52
N ALA A 122 1.98 -1.37 -12.25
CA ALA A 122 1.71 -0.07 -11.67
C ALA A 122 0.35 -0.05 -10.93
N SER A 123 -0.65 -0.83 -11.39
CA SER A 123 -1.91 -1.01 -10.65
C SER A 123 -1.67 -1.58 -9.26
N SER A 124 -0.86 -2.63 -9.16
CA SER A 124 -0.44 -3.17 -7.86
C SER A 124 0.46 -2.24 -7.05
N LEU A 125 0.98 -1.13 -7.59
CA LEU A 125 1.70 -0.11 -6.81
C LEU A 125 0.77 1.00 -6.29
N ALA A 126 -0.23 1.39 -7.09
CA ALA A 126 -1.20 2.42 -6.73
C ALA A 126 -2.04 1.98 -5.52
N ASP A 127 -2.33 0.68 -5.43
CA ASP A 127 -3.11 0.06 -4.34
C ASP A 127 -2.30 -0.25 -3.07
N LEU A 128 -1.00 0.05 -3.03
CA LEU A 128 -0.14 -0.18 -1.85
C LEU A 128 -0.33 0.88 -0.76
N THR A 129 -1.54 1.33 -0.50
CA THR A 129 -1.84 2.07 0.73
C THR A 129 -1.54 1.14 1.91
N GLU A 130 -0.32 1.26 2.45
CA GLU A 130 0.03 0.58 3.68
C GLU A 130 -1.05 0.92 4.70
N SER A 131 -1.63 -0.12 5.29
CA SER A 131 -2.75 0.03 6.20
C SER A 131 -2.46 -0.81 7.43
N PHE A 132 -2.90 -0.33 8.59
CA PHE A 132 -2.74 -1.01 9.85
C PHE A 132 -4.11 -1.27 10.46
N ILE A 133 -4.29 -2.43 11.08
CA ILE A 133 -5.47 -2.74 11.86
C ILE A 133 -5.06 -2.78 13.33
N LEU A 134 -5.66 -1.92 14.14
CA LEU A 134 -5.55 -1.97 15.59
C LEU A 134 -6.71 -2.79 16.15
N ALA A 135 -6.47 -4.08 16.35
CA ALA A 135 -7.41 -4.96 17.02
C ALA A 135 -7.28 -4.81 18.54
N CYS A 136 -8.24 -4.13 19.15
CA CYS A 136 -8.19 -3.75 20.56
C CYS A 136 -9.42 -4.22 21.33
N SER A 137 -9.16 -4.88 22.45
CA SER A 137 -10.12 -5.17 23.51
C SER A 137 -9.46 -4.88 24.88
N PRO A 138 -10.23 -4.84 25.99
CA PRO A 138 -9.63 -4.73 27.33
C PRO A 138 -8.67 -5.89 27.68
N LYS A 139 -8.80 -7.04 27.02
CA LYS A 139 -7.98 -8.22 27.27
C LYS A 139 -6.75 -8.32 26.40
N ARG A 140 -6.79 -7.73 25.21
CA ARG A 140 -5.76 -7.92 24.20
C ARG A 140 -5.67 -6.76 23.23
N VAL A 141 -4.44 -6.37 22.91
CA VAL A 141 -4.12 -5.50 21.77
C VAL A 141 -3.32 -6.27 20.74
N ARG A 142 -3.63 -6.04 19.47
CA ARG A 142 -2.87 -6.51 18.32
C ARG A 142 -2.78 -5.39 17.31
N LEU A 143 -1.58 -5.20 16.75
CA LEU A 143 -1.38 -4.38 15.58
C LEU A 143 -1.15 -5.31 14.40
N LEU A 144 -1.85 -5.13 13.29
CA LEU A 144 -1.64 -5.91 12.09
C LEU A 144 -1.24 -4.99 10.94
N LYS A 145 -0.21 -5.37 10.18
CA LYS A 145 0.15 -4.70 8.93
C LYS A 145 -0.59 -5.34 7.77
N VAL A 146 -1.25 -4.51 6.98
CA VAL A 146 -1.90 -4.88 5.72
C VAL A 146 -1.04 -4.36 4.57
N THR A 147 -0.82 -5.20 3.57
CA THR A 147 -0.08 -4.86 2.35
C THR A 147 -0.75 -5.55 1.17
N GLY A 148 -1.44 -4.77 0.33
CA GLY A 148 -2.35 -5.30 -0.69
C GLY A 148 -3.35 -6.27 -0.05
N ASN A 149 -3.41 -7.48 -0.60
CA ASN A 149 -4.25 -8.58 -0.09
C ASN A 149 -3.60 -9.46 0.99
N SER A 150 -2.54 -9.00 1.64
CA SER A 150 -1.86 -9.73 2.71
C SER A 150 -1.97 -9.01 4.05
N VAL A 151 -2.01 -9.78 5.14
CA VAL A 151 -2.07 -9.28 6.50
C VAL A 151 -1.16 -10.10 7.40
N ALA A 152 -0.41 -9.43 8.28
CA ALA A 152 0.45 -10.06 9.27
C ALA A 152 0.33 -9.34 10.61
N ASP A 153 0.32 -10.10 11.71
CA ASP A 153 0.48 -9.53 13.05
C ASP A 153 1.86 -8.87 13.17
N LEU A 154 1.89 -7.67 13.73
CA LEU A 154 3.08 -7.04 14.26
C LEU A 154 3.07 -7.23 15.77
N ASP A 155 4.25 -7.50 16.32
CA ASP A 155 4.47 -7.68 17.76
C ASP A 155 5.50 -6.65 18.22
N PRO A 156 5.12 -5.35 18.30
CA PRO A 156 6.04 -4.30 18.70
C PRO A 156 6.27 -4.40 20.22
N GLU A 157 7.52 -4.40 20.67
CA GLU A 157 7.88 -4.46 22.10
C GLU A 157 7.24 -3.34 22.95
N GLU A 158 6.88 -2.22 22.32
CA GLU A 158 6.34 -1.02 22.97
C GLU A 158 4.82 -1.06 23.13
N LEU A 159 4.13 -1.99 22.46
CA LEU A 159 2.68 -2.11 22.50
C LEU A 159 2.26 -2.86 23.77
N PRO A 160 1.37 -2.31 24.62
CA PRO A 160 0.89 -3.05 25.78
C PRO A 160 0.08 -4.27 25.34
N GLU A 161 0.23 -5.40 26.01
CA GLU A 161 -0.54 -6.61 25.72
C GLU A 161 -2.03 -6.41 26.01
N ASN A 162 -2.36 -5.60 27.04
CA ASN A 162 -3.72 -5.42 27.53
C ASN A 162 -3.89 -4.16 28.40
N LEU A 163 -5.14 -3.90 28.83
CA LEU A 163 -5.50 -2.75 29.66
C LEU A 163 -4.83 -2.75 31.05
N VAL A 164 -4.57 -3.92 31.63
CA VAL A 164 -3.98 -4.05 32.98
C VAL A 164 -2.51 -3.63 32.96
N GLU A 165 -1.78 -4.08 31.95
CA GLU A 165 -0.38 -3.70 31.73
C GLU A 165 -0.24 -2.21 31.43
N ALA A 166 -1.04 -1.70 30.49
CA ALA A 166 -0.97 -0.30 30.08
C ALA A 166 -1.25 0.70 31.21
N LEU A 167 -2.10 0.32 32.17
CA LEU A 167 -2.44 1.15 33.32
C LEU A 167 -1.56 0.87 34.56
N ASN A 168 -0.59 -0.05 34.48
CA ASN A 168 0.23 -0.48 35.62
C ASN A 168 -0.60 -0.75 36.89
N ILE A 169 -1.76 -1.41 36.73
CA ILE A 169 -2.76 -1.54 37.82
C ILE A 169 -2.17 -2.24 39.05
N ASP A 170 -1.24 -3.19 38.86
CA ASP A 170 -0.54 -3.86 39.94
C ASP A 170 0.31 -2.90 40.80
N GLU A 171 0.91 -1.86 40.20
CA GLU A 171 1.67 -0.84 40.91
C GLU A 171 0.76 0.13 41.68
N TYR A 172 -0.42 0.44 41.14
CA TYR A 172 -1.46 1.25 41.80
C TYR A 172 -2.07 0.53 43.01
N VAL A 173 -2.39 -0.77 42.88
CA VAL A 173 -2.87 -1.61 43.98
C VAL A 173 -1.79 -1.79 45.05
N SER A 174 -0.53 -2.02 44.64
CA SER A 174 0.62 -2.13 45.55
C SER A 174 0.89 -0.83 46.30
N ALA A 175 0.84 0.34 45.65
CA ALA A 175 0.98 1.65 46.28
C ALA A 175 -0.15 1.96 47.28
N LEU A 176 -1.38 1.51 47.02
CA LEU A 176 -2.51 1.58 47.96
C LEU A 176 -2.35 0.62 49.15
N GLN A 177 -1.80 -0.58 48.94
CA GLN A 177 -1.51 -1.53 50.01
C GLN A 177 -0.32 -1.10 50.87
N HIS A 178 0.70 -0.45 50.28
CA HIS A 178 1.84 0.10 51.02
C HIS A 178 1.50 1.37 51.81
N ARG A 179 0.50 2.16 51.38
CA ARG A 179 -0.03 3.27 52.18
C ARG A 179 -0.98 2.84 53.30
N SER A 180 -1.62 1.68 53.19
CA SER A 180 -2.51 1.14 54.23
C SER A 180 -1.79 0.26 55.27
N THR A 181 -0.55 -0.19 55.00
CA THR A 181 0.26 -0.99 55.93
C THR A 181 1.27 -0.21 56.77
N ALA A 182 1.40 1.11 56.56
CA ALA A 182 2.38 1.95 57.26
C ALA A 182 1.91 2.56 58.60
N ASN A 183 0.76 2.16 59.17
CA ASN A 183 0.30 2.64 60.48
C ASN A 183 -0.14 1.50 61.41
N SER A 184 0.83 0.77 61.96
CA SER A 184 0.62 -0.11 63.11
C SER A 184 1.57 0.25 64.26
N SER A 185 1.34 1.41 64.88
CA SER A 185 1.84 1.68 66.23
C SER A 185 0.96 2.66 67.00
N THR A 186 0.22 2.12 67.97
CA THR A 186 -0.16 2.72 69.27
C THR A 186 -0.70 4.16 69.35
N GLY A 187 -2.00 4.29 69.67
CA GLY A 187 -2.50 5.35 70.54
C GLY A 187 -3.63 6.25 70.02
N SER A 188 -4.85 5.96 70.46
CA SER A 188 -5.96 6.88 70.78
C SER A 188 -6.27 8.11 69.90
N GLN A 189 -7.43 8.03 69.22
CA GLN A 189 -8.37 9.09 68.85
C GLN A 189 -7.81 10.38 68.19
N LYS A 190 -7.73 10.34 66.86
CA LYS A 190 -8.29 11.39 66.00
C LYS A 190 -8.54 10.81 64.62
N ALA A 191 -9.81 10.70 64.23
CA ALA A 191 -10.19 10.39 62.86
C ALA A 191 -9.76 11.57 61.97
N THR A 192 -8.59 11.47 61.36
CA THR A 192 -8.27 12.23 60.15
C THR A 192 -8.96 11.53 59.00
N THR A 193 -10.20 11.94 58.76
CA THR A 193 -10.94 11.66 57.54
C THR A 193 -10.09 12.13 56.37
N PHE A 194 -9.43 11.20 55.67
CA PHE A 194 -8.77 11.50 54.41
C PHE A 194 -9.88 11.64 53.35
N HIS A 195 -10.37 12.87 53.20
CA HIS A 195 -11.25 13.28 52.13
C HIS A 195 -10.46 13.31 50.82
N GLY A 196 -10.44 12.19 50.10
CA GLY A 196 -10.27 12.21 48.65
C GLY A 196 -11.54 12.76 48.02
N HIS A 197 -11.60 14.08 47.80
CA HIS A 197 -12.67 14.74 47.07
C HIS A 197 -12.64 14.36 45.59
N GLY A 198 -13.74 13.81 45.09
CA GLY A 198 -13.93 13.51 43.66
C GLY A 198 -14.92 12.37 43.46
N GLY A 199 -16.20 12.61 43.79
CA GLY A 199 -17.28 11.69 43.44
C GLY A 199 -17.59 11.79 41.95
N SER A 200 -16.74 11.21 41.11
CA SER A 200 -17.14 10.84 39.76
C SER A 200 -17.97 9.55 39.82
N ASP A 201 -19.04 9.52 39.02
CA ASP A 201 -19.83 8.33 38.73
C ASP A 201 -18.87 7.17 38.38
N PRO A 202 -19.05 5.93 38.92
CA PRO A 202 -18.25 4.78 38.54
C PRO A 202 -18.05 4.62 37.02
N ASP A 203 -19.05 5.00 36.22
CA ASP A 203 -18.97 4.95 34.75
C ASP A 203 -18.00 6.00 34.18
N VAL A 204 -17.96 7.21 34.78
CA VAL A 204 -16.99 8.26 34.41
C VAL A 204 -15.57 7.83 34.74
N LYS A 205 -15.35 7.23 35.92
CA LYS A 205 -14.02 6.70 36.29
C LYS A 205 -13.53 5.64 35.32
N LYS A 206 -14.42 4.74 34.91
CA LYS A 206 -14.10 3.68 33.95
C LYS A 206 -13.75 4.26 32.57
N GLN A 207 -14.45 5.31 32.15
CA GLN A 207 -14.15 6.01 30.90
C GLN A 207 -12.79 6.72 30.97
N ASP A 208 -12.47 7.40 32.07
CA ASP A 208 -11.16 8.05 32.28
C ASP A 208 -10.01 7.03 32.26
N GLU A 209 -10.19 5.85 32.86
CA GLU A 209 -9.23 4.75 32.83
C GLU A 209 -9.01 4.23 31.40
N ILE A 210 -10.08 4.05 30.63
CA ILE A 210 -10.00 3.62 29.22
C ILE A 210 -9.34 4.70 28.35
N LEU A 211 -9.60 5.98 28.61
CA LEU A 211 -8.97 7.09 27.89
C LEU A 211 -7.47 7.14 28.17
N GLN A 212 -7.06 7.00 29.44
CA GLN A 212 -5.64 6.93 29.80
C GLN A 212 -4.94 5.73 29.17
N TYR A 213 -5.62 4.58 29.13
CA TYR A 213 -5.17 3.40 28.41
C TYR A 213 -4.89 3.71 26.93
N PHE A 214 -5.83 4.37 26.25
CA PHE A 214 -5.65 4.72 24.85
C PHE A 214 -4.56 5.77 24.60
N HIS A 215 -4.29 6.68 25.54
CA HIS A 215 -3.12 7.57 25.42
C HIS A 215 -1.78 6.83 25.55
N VAL A 216 -1.71 5.76 26.34
CA VAL A 216 -0.53 4.89 26.39
C VAL A 216 -0.38 4.16 25.06
N LEU A 217 -1.49 3.62 24.55
CA LEU A 217 -1.52 2.90 23.29
C LEU A 217 -1.13 3.79 22.10
N ASP A 218 -1.68 5.01 22.00
CA ASP A 218 -1.38 5.96 20.90
C ASP A 218 0.12 6.30 20.82
N ARG A 219 0.78 6.50 21.96
CA ARG A 219 2.23 6.73 22.00
C ARG A 219 3.04 5.54 21.53
N ALA A 220 2.61 4.32 21.88
CA ALA A 220 3.24 3.10 21.39
C ALA A 220 3.03 2.92 19.88
N LEU A 221 1.86 3.32 19.36
CA LEU A 221 1.53 3.22 17.93
C LEU A 221 2.39 4.13 17.06
N ASP A 222 2.70 5.34 17.50
CA ASP A 222 3.55 6.26 16.73
C ASP A 222 4.93 5.65 16.42
N SER A 223 5.56 5.03 17.42
CA SER A 223 6.84 4.33 17.24
C SER A 223 6.67 3.03 16.45
N ALA A 224 5.67 2.20 16.79
CA ALA A 224 5.42 0.93 16.11
C ALA A 224 5.16 1.12 14.61
N ILE A 225 4.31 2.08 14.23
CA ILE A 225 3.98 2.37 12.84
C ILE A 225 5.12 3.13 12.15
N GLY A 226 5.72 4.12 12.81
CA GLY A 226 6.81 4.93 12.26
C GLY A 226 8.08 4.13 11.92
N SER A 227 8.27 2.97 12.54
CA SER A 227 9.34 2.02 12.18
C SER A 227 9.13 1.33 10.83
N HIS A 228 7.89 1.31 10.33
CA HIS A 228 7.51 0.58 9.11
C HIS A 228 7.16 1.48 7.93
N THR A 229 6.72 2.71 8.18
CA THR A 229 6.28 3.65 7.15
C THR A 229 6.69 5.08 7.49
N LYS A 230 6.71 5.97 6.50
CA LYS A 230 6.89 7.40 6.80
C LYS A 230 5.65 7.88 7.55
N ASN A 231 5.86 8.47 8.72
CA ASN A 231 4.78 8.87 9.63
C ASN A 231 3.63 9.58 8.88
N GLY A 232 2.45 8.98 8.93
CA GLY A 232 1.21 9.57 8.41
C GLY A 232 0.93 9.33 6.93
N ASP A 233 1.52 8.34 6.27
CA ASP A 233 1.11 7.92 4.91
C ASP A 233 0.11 6.74 4.91
N ALA A 234 0.11 5.94 5.98
CA ALA A 234 -0.69 4.70 6.10
C ALA A 234 -2.02 4.92 6.85
N CYS A 235 -3.14 4.26 6.47
CA CYS A 235 -4.35 4.32 7.33
C CYS A 235 -4.18 3.44 8.57
N LEU A 236 -4.74 3.88 9.68
CA LEU A 236 -5.00 3.07 10.86
C LEU A 236 -6.51 2.80 10.99
N ILE A 237 -6.89 1.53 10.95
CA ILE A 237 -8.27 1.06 11.15
C ILE A 237 -8.40 0.52 12.56
N PHE A 238 -9.35 1.06 13.33
CA PHE A 238 -9.68 0.50 14.64
C PHE A 238 -10.59 -0.73 14.48
N ALA A 239 -10.28 -1.81 15.20
CA ALA A 239 -11.12 -2.99 15.30
C ALA A 239 -11.39 -3.32 16.77
N GLY A 240 -12.65 -3.25 17.20
CA GLY A 240 -12.98 -3.40 18.61
C GLY A 240 -14.46 -3.20 18.92
N VAL A 241 -14.77 -3.28 20.21
CA VAL A 241 -16.14 -3.09 20.70
C VAL A 241 -16.56 -1.63 20.53
N ASP A 242 -17.79 -1.38 20.07
CA ASP A 242 -18.27 -0.06 19.61
C ASP A 242 -17.99 1.11 20.55
N TYR A 243 -18.16 0.92 21.86
CA TYR A 243 -17.98 1.99 22.83
C TYR A 243 -16.51 2.43 23.00
N LEU A 244 -15.55 1.61 22.55
CA LEU A 244 -14.12 1.89 22.66
C LEU A 244 -13.64 2.84 21.57
N PHE A 245 -14.19 2.74 20.35
CA PHE A 245 -13.70 3.52 19.22
C PHE A 245 -13.82 5.04 19.41
N PRO A 246 -14.93 5.61 19.91
CA PRO A 246 -15.02 7.04 20.18
C PRO A 246 -13.97 7.52 21.21
N ILE A 247 -13.66 6.70 22.21
CA ILE A 247 -12.67 7.02 23.25
C ILE A 247 -11.26 6.95 22.68
N PHE A 248 -10.98 5.95 21.84
CA PHE A 248 -9.71 5.85 21.13
C PHE A 248 -9.50 7.05 20.19
N LYS A 249 -10.55 7.44 19.46
CA LYS A 249 -10.52 8.61 18.56
C LYS A 249 -10.24 9.92 19.31
N GLU A 250 -10.74 10.07 20.53
CA GLU A 250 -10.43 11.21 21.39
C GLU A 250 -8.96 11.19 21.87
N ALA A 251 -8.43 9.99 22.17
CA ALA A 251 -7.08 9.83 22.66
C ALA A 251 -6.00 9.88 21.57
N SER A 252 -6.35 9.53 20.33
CA SER A 252 -5.38 9.28 19.27
C SER A 252 -4.88 10.55 18.61
N SER A 253 -3.57 10.60 18.36
CA SER A 253 -2.89 11.66 17.59
C SER A 253 -2.50 11.21 16.18
N TYR A 254 -2.84 9.98 15.79
CA TYR A 254 -2.45 9.43 14.50
C TYR A 254 -3.23 10.12 13.36
N PRO A 255 -2.54 10.73 12.38
CA PRO A 255 -3.16 11.66 11.43
C PRO A 255 -4.14 10.98 10.46
N ASN A 256 -3.91 9.70 10.13
CA ASN A 256 -4.75 8.93 9.20
C ASN A 256 -5.51 7.84 9.95
N LEU A 257 -6.12 8.16 11.09
CA LEU A 257 -7.08 7.27 11.72
C LEU A 257 -8.37 7.26 10.88
N CYS A 258 -8.73 6.08 10.37
CA CYS A 258 -9.95 5.86 9.61
C CYS A 258 -11.18 6.23 10.47
N ASP A 259 -12.15 6.97 9.90
CA ASP A 259 -13.38 7.38 10.59
C ASP A 259 -14.36 6.22 10.84
N GLU A 260 -14.23 5.14 10.06
CA GLU A 260 -14.98 3.90 10.21
C GLU A 260 -14.13 2.85 10.94
N ALA A 261 -14.79 2.09 11.83
CA ALA A 261 -14.16 1.03 12.63
C ALA A 261 -14.79 -0.34 12.36
N ILE A 262 -13.99 -1.39 12.51
CA ILE A 262 -14.47 -2.76 12.49
C ILE A 262 -15.09 -3.08 13.85
N SER A 263 -16.42 -3.03 13.89
CA SER A 263 -17.20 -3.37 15.07
C SER A 263 -17.14 -4.87 15.41
N GLY A 264 -16.89 -5.18 16.68
CA GLY A 264 -17.01 -6.53 17.23
C GLY A 264 -15.95 -6.87 18.27
N ASN A 265 -15.93 -8.12 18.74
CA ASN A 265 -14.83 -8.61 19.57
C ASN A 265 -13.68 -9.14 18.66
N PRO A 266 -12.50 -8.51 18.65
CA PRO A 266 -11.40 -8.94 17.80
C PRO A 266 -10.58 -10.10 18.38
N ASP A 267 -10.80 -10.48 19.65
CA ASP A 267 -9.96 -11.46 20.37
C ASP A 267 -9.88 -12.83 19.65
N ASP A 268 -10.99 -13.28 19.09
CA ASP A 268 -11.12 -14.60 18.43
C ASP A 268 -10.97 -14.53 16.91
N LEU A 269 -10.84 -13.33 16.34
CA LEU A 269 -10.73 -13.14 14.89
C LEU A 269 -9.31 -13.41 14.40
N LYS A 270 -9.20 -14.22 13.34
CA LYS A 270 -7.94 -14.46 12.64
C LYS A 270 -7.55 -13.22 11.81
N PRO A 271 -6.26 -13.04 11.50
CA PRO A 271 -5.81 -11.95 10.63
C PRO A 271 -6.60 -11.85 9.32
N ALA A 272 -6.87 -12.97 8.65
CA ALA A 272 -7.61 -13.00 7.40
C ALA A 272 -9.06 -12.50 7.53
N GLU A 273 -9.73 -12.79 8.65
CA GLU A 273 -11.11 -12.33 8.93
C GLU A 273 -11.13 -10.82 9.23
N LEU A 274 -10.09 -10.30 9.90
CA LEU A 274 -9.92 -8.87 10.11
C LEU A 274 -9.64 -8.15 8.79
N LEU A 275 -8.81 -8.71 7.92
CA LEU A 275 -8.54 -8.15 6.60
C LEU A 275 -9.81 -8.10 5.74
N GLU A 276 -10.59 -9.17 5.69
CA GLU A 276 -11.87 -9.21 4.95
C GLU A 276 -12.82 -8.09 5.40
N LYS A 277 -12.88 -7.83 6.72
CA LYS A 277 -13.67 -6.73 7.28
C LYS A 277 -13.07 -5.34 7.02
N ALA A 278 -11.75 -5.24 6.92
CA ALA A 278 -11.03 -3.99 6.68
C ALA A 278 -11.07 -3.55 5.21
N GLN A 279 -11.10 -4.50 4.27
CA GLN A 279 -11.07 -4.24 2.82
C GLN A 279 -12.03 -3.13 2.33
N PRO A 280 -13.34 -3.12 2.68
CA PRO A 280 -14.22 -2.05 2.24
C PRO A 280 -13.81 -0.67 2.75
N ILE A 281 -13.28 -0.57 3.97
CA ILE A 281 -12.79 0.68 4.57
C ILE A 281 -11.54 1.16 3.85
N ILE A 282 -10.58 0.24 3.61
CA ILE A 282 -9.34 0.54 2.87
C ILE A 282 -9.67 1.06 1.46
N ARG A 283 -10.61 0.39 0.77
CA ARG A 283 -11.02 0.78 -0.58
C ARG A 283 -11.67 2.17 -0.60
N ALA A 284 -12.63 2.43 0.28
CA ALA A 284 -13.30 3.73 0.36
C ALA A 284 -12.30 4.88 0.56
N MET A 285 -11.26 4.67 1.37
CA MET A 285 -10.22 5.67 1.57
C MET A 285 -9.28 5.84 0.38
N ALA A 286 -8.94 4.75 -0.30
CA ALA A 286 -8.18 4.83 -1.54
C ALA A 286 -8.95 5.67 -2.57
N ASP A 287 -10.24 5.41 -2.71
CA ASP A 287 -11.14 6.16 -3.59
C ASP A 287 -11.20 7.65 -3.23
N GLU A 288 -11.38 7.98 -1.94
CA GLU A 288 -11.38 9.38 -1.48
C GLU A 288 -10.06 10.09 -1.79
N LYS A 289 -8.93 9.40 -1.63
CA LYS A 289 -7.61 9.94 -1.95
C LYS A 289 -7.46 10.21 -3.45
N VAL A 290 -7.96 9.32 -4.32
CA VAL A 290 -7.97 9.54 -5.77
C VAL A 290 -8.82 10.76 -6.12
N ILE A 291 -10.02 10.88 -5.56
CA ILE A 291 -10.92 12.04 -5.76
C ILE A 291 -10.24 13.35 -5.31
N GLN A 292 -9.56 13.35 -4.16
CA GLN A 292 -8.82 14.52 -3.69
C GLN A 292 -7.73 14.96 -4.69
N GLN A 293 -7.01 13.99 -5.27
CA GLN A 293 -5.97 14.27 -6.26
C GLN A 293 -6.54 14.75 -7.60
N LEU A 294 -7.66 14.18 -8.04
CA LEU A 294 -8.38 14.65 -9.22
C LEU A 294 -8.94 16.07 -9.01
N SER A 295 -9.38 16.41 -7.79
CA SER A 295 -9.75 17.77 -7.44
C SER A 295 -8.56 18.73 -7.55
N GLU A 296 -7.37 18.35 -7.02
CA GLU A 296 -6.14 19.14 -7.19
C GLU A 296 -5.80 19.35 -8.67
N PHE A 297 -5.99 18.31 -9.49
CA PHE A 297 -5.80 18.39 -10.93
C PHE A 297 -6.79 19.35 -11.58
N SER A 298 -8.08 19.23 -11.29
CA SER A 298 -9.15 20.06 -11.84
C SER A 298 -8.91 21.55 -11.57
N ASP A 299 -8.47 21.90 -10.36
CA ASP A 299 -8.12 23.27 -9.98
C ASP A 299 -6.94 23.84 -10.79
N LYS A 300 -6.04 22.97 -11.28
CA LYS A 300 -4.81 23.36 -12.00
C LYS A 300 -4.90 23.24 -13.51
N ASN A 301 -5.84 22.47 -14.05
CA ASN A 301 -5.94 22.15 -15.48
C ASN A 301 -6.25 23.36 -16.37
N HIS A 302 -6.56 24.53 -15.78
CA HIS A 302 -6.70 25.81 -16.48
C HIS A 302 -5.42 26.66 -16.46
N SER A 303 -4.29 26.07 -16.08
CA SER A 303 -2.98 26.73 -15.97
C SER A 303 -1.89 25.85 -16.59
N ASP A 304 -0.71 26.42 -16.79
CA ASP A 304 0.47 25.71 -17.31
C ASP A 304 1.00 24.61 -16.36
N TRP A 305 0.37 24.36 -15.22
CA TRP A 305 0.82 23.38 -14.23
C TRP A 305 0.19 22.00 -14.40
N ALA A 306 -0.75 21.84 -15.32
CA ALA A 306 -1.40 20.57 -15.59
C ALA A 306 -1.88 20.49 -17.04
N SER A 307 -1.98 19.28 -17.58
CA SER A 307 -2.46 19.06 -18.94
C SER A 307 -3.21 17.75 -19.08
N LEU A 308 -4.17 17.74 -20.02
CA LEU A 308 -4.87 16.58 -20.57
C LEU A 308 -4.34 16.22 -21.97
N ASP A 309 -3.43 17.01 -22.54
CA ASP A 309 -2.90 16.75 -23.88
C ASP A 309 -1.85 15.64 -23.84
N GLU A 310 -2.13 14.52 -24.51
CA GLU A 310 -1.28 13.34 -24.53
C GLU A 310 0.16 13.65 -24.98
N SER A 311 0.33 14.53 -25.97
CA SER A 311 1.65 14.90 -26.49
C SER A 311 2.45 15.69 -25.46
N GLU A 312 1.80 16.63 -24.78
CA GLU A 312 2.40 17.42 -23.71
C GLU A 312 2.76 16.56 -22.50
N VAL A 313 1.87 15.67 -22.07
CA VAL A 313 2.14 14.74 -20.97
C VAL A 313 3.30 13.81 -21.32
N SER A 314 3.33 13.25 -22.53
CA SER A 314 4.42 12.38 -22.99
C SER A 314 5.76 13.12 -22.99
N LYS A 315 5.81 14.37 -23.47
CA LYS A 315 7.03 15.21 -23.42
C LYS A 315 7.45 15.48 -21.98
N ALA A 316 6.51 15.83 -21.11
CA ALA A 316 6.79 16.08 -19.70
C ALA A 316 7.35 14.84 -18.98
N ALA A 317 6.88 13.64 -19.35
CA ALA A 317 7.40 12.38 -18.82
C ALA A 317 8.87 12.18 -19.19
N VAL A 318 9.23 12.40 -20.46
CA VAL A 318 10.62 12.30 -20.95
C VAL A 318 11.54 13.30 -20.23
N LEU A 319 11.06 14.54 -20.03
CA LEU A 319 11.79 15.61 -19.35
C LEU A 319 11.79 15.50 -17.82
N GLY A 320 11.16 14.47 -17.25
CA GLY A 320 11.05 14.29 -15.80
C GLY A 320 10.26 15.39 -15.08
N GLN A 321 9.41 16.11 -15.80
CA GLN A 321 8.64 17.24 -15.27
C GLN A 321 7.29 16.82 -14.66
N ILE A 322 6.92 15.54 -14.71
CA ILE A 322 5.68 15.08 -14.08
C ILE A 322 5.85 14.99 -12.57
N LYS A 323 4.96 15.67 -11.84
CA LYS A 323 4.78 15.53 -10.39
C LYS A 323 3.81 14.39 -10.09
N THR A 324 2.64 14.41 -10.75
CA THR A 324 1.60 13.39 -10.61
C THR A 324 1.08 13.04 -12.01
N LEU A 325 1.14 11.77 -12.38
CA LEU A 325 0.51 11.22 -13.57
C LEU A 325 -0.82 10.57 -13.18
N PHE A 326 -1.89 10.92 -13.89
CA PHE A 326 -3.19 10.27 -13.82
C PHE A 326 -3.36 9.44 -15.09
N VAL A 327 -3.76 8.19 -14.95
CA VAL A 327 -4.00 7.30 -16.08
C VAL A 327 -5.28 6.51 -15.82
N SER A 328 -6.13 6.37 -16.83
CA SER A 328 -7.28 5.47 -16.74
C SER A 328 -6.80 4.03 -16.52
N ASP A 329 -7.50 3.24 -15.69
CA ASP A 329 -7.06 1.87 -15.39
C ASP A 329 -6.88 1.03 -16.67
N GLU A 330 -7.76 1.20 -17.66
CA GLU A 330 -7.70 0.49 -18.94
C GLU A 330 -6.45 0.87 -19.75
N ALA A 331 -6.20 2.17 -19.95
CA ALA A 331 -5.07 2.64 -20.75
C ALA A 331 -3.72 2.46 -20.04
N SER A 332 -3.72 2.38 -18.71
CA SER A 332 -2.51 2.16 -17.90
C SER A 332 -1.79 0.86 -18.22
N ARG A 333 -2.53 -0.15 -18.70
CA ARG A 333 -2.01 -1.52 -18.89
C ARG A 333 -0.98 -1.61 -20.02
N ILE A 334 -1.17 -0.87 -21.11
CA ILE A 334 -0.28 -0.96 -22.29
C ILE A 334 0.07 0.42 -22.83
N GLU A 335 -0.94 1.21 -23.19
CA GLU A 335 -0.78 2.44 -24.00
C GLU A 335 0.19 3.44 -23.37
N TYR A 336 0.03 3.70 -22.08
CA TYR A 336 0.84 4.69 -21.37
C TYR A 336 1.92 4.09 -20.48
N SER A 337 2.29 2.82 -20.70
CA SER A 337 3.32 2.17 -19.89
C SER A 337 4.66 2.91 -19.92
N LYS A 338 5.03 3.54 -21.04
CA LYS A 338 6.27 4.33 -21.12
C LYS A 338 6.21 5.57 -20.24
N CYS A 339 5.09 6.31 -20.27
CA CYS A 339 4.86 7.49 -19.42
C CYS A 339 4.88 7.11 -17.93
N ILE A 340 4.27 5.96 -17.58
CA ILE A 340 4.29 5.40 -16.23
C ILE A 340 5.73 5.10 -15.80
N SER A 341 6.49 4.35 -16.61
CA SER A 341 7.89 4.02 -16.32
C SER A 341 8.73 5.27 -16.08
N LEU A 342 8.73 6.23 -17.01
CA LEU A 342 9.49 7.47 -16.86
C LEU A 342 9.08 8.27 -15.63
N THR A 343 7.78 8.34 -15.34
CA THR A 343 7.28 9.06 -14.17
C THR A 343 7.81 8.42 -12.88
N ILE A 344 7.79 7.09 -12.78
CA ILE A 344 8.36 6.36 -11.63
C ILE A 344 9.88 6.62 -11.55
N GLN A 345 10.60 6.53 -12.67
CA GLN A 345 12.05 6.74 -12.75
C GLN A 345 12.47 8.10 -12.18
N TYR A 346 11.73 9.16 -12.55
CA TYR A 346 11.99 10.52 -12.08
C TYR A 346 11.35 10.82 -10.70
N GLY A 347 10.74 9.83 -10.06
CA GLY A 347 10.15 9.93 -8.72
C GLY A 347 8.83 10.70 -8.67
N GLY A 348 8.12 10.78 -9.78
CA GLY A 348 6.74 11.25 -9.83
C GLY A 348 5.76 10.21 -9.25
N LYS A 349 4.54 10.66 -8.94
CA LYS A 349 3.47 9.81 -8.42
C LYS A 349 2.58 9.32 -9.56
N ILE A 350 2.16 8.06 -9.50
CA ILE A 350 1.12 7.49 -10.37
C ILE A 350 -0.19 7.47 -9.59
N VAL A 351 -1.29 7.83 -10.26
CA VAL A 351 -2.66 7.70 -9.79
C VAL A 351 -3.43 6.99 -10.89
N LEU A 352 -3.90 5.78 -10.59
CA LEU A 352 -4.85 5.12 -11.47
C LEU A 352 -6.25 5.61 -11.16
N VAL A 353 -7.04 5.79 -12.21
CA VAL A 353 -8.37 6.37 -12.12
C VAL A 353 -9.38 5.41 -12.76
N GLU A 354 -10.42 5.08 -12.01
CA GLU A 354 -11.57 4.35 -12.55
C GLU A 354 -12.47 5.29 -13.37
N GLN A 355 -13.15 4.75 -14.39
CA GLN A 355 -14.06 5.53 -15.23
C GLN A 355 -15.18 6.21 -14.41
N SER A 356 -15.69 5.52 -13.38
CA SER A 356 -16.68 6.05 -12.43
C SER A 356 -16.19 7.32 -11.72
N GLN A 357 -14.92 7.36 -11.31
CA GLN A 357 -14.32 8.50 -10.62
C GLN A 357 -14.15 9.70 -11.56
N LEU A 358 -13.81 9.46 -12.84
CA LEU A 358 -13.76 10.51 -13.86
C LEU A 358 -15.15 11.11 -14.11
N GLU A 359 -16.17 10.24 -14.25
CA GLU A 359 -17.57 10.66 -14.44
C GLU A 359 -18.08 11.50 -13.27
N ASP A 360 -17.81 11.08 -12.02
CA ASP A 360 -18.20 11.81 -10.80
C ASP A 360 -17.56 13.21 -10.73
N MET A 361 -16.37 13.37 -11.30
CA MET A 361 -15.65 14.65 -11.37
C MET A 361 -15.92 15.44 -12.66
N ASN A 362 -16.76 14.90 -13.56
CA ASN A 362 -17.02 15.47 -14.89
C ASN A 362 -15.73 15.73 -15.69
N LEU A 363 -14.81 14.74 -15.64
CA LEU A 363 -13.56 14.68 -16.39
C LEU A 363 -13.64 13.55 -17.42
N ASP A 364 -12.86 13.67 -18.50
CA ASP A 364 -12.79 12.68 -19.58
C ASP A 364 -11.37 12.68 -20.16
N PHE A 365 -10.57 11.67 -19.80
CA PHE A 365 -9.21 11.48 -20.28
C PHE A 365 -8.71 10.06 -20.03
N ASP A 366 -7.80 9.59 -20.89
CA ASP A 366 -7.02 8.38 -20.64
C ASP A 366 -5.71 8.68 -19.92
N ILE A 367 -5.15 9.88 -20.12
CA ILE A 367 -3.95 10.35 -19.46
C ILE A 367 -4.04 11.84 -19.12
N ALA A 368 -3.56 12.19 -17.93
CA ALA A 368 -3.42 13.58 -17.49
C ALA A 368 -2.19 13.72 -16.58
N ALA A 369 -1.68 14.94 -16.42
CA ALA A 369 -0.58 15.17 -15.50
C ALA A 369 -0.67 16.52 -14.79
N ILE A 370 -0.14 16.55 -13.56
CA ILE A 370 0.31 17.76 -12.88
C ILE A 370 1.84 17.82 -12.99
N PHE A 371 2.35 18.97 -13.38
CA PHE A 371 3.77 19.21 -13.60
C PHE A 371 4.49 19.78 -12.37
N ARG A 372 5.81 19.63 -12.34
CA ARG A 372 6.74 20.17 -11.33
C ARG A 372 7.07 21.64 -11.58
N THR A 373 6.98 22.06 -12.84
CA THR A 373 7.21 23.41 -13.33
C THR A 373 6.15 23.73 -14.39
N PRO A 374 5.86 25.02 -14.68
CA PRO A 374 4.93 25.39 -15.73
C PRO A 374 5.37 24.86 -17.10
N ALA A 375 4.46 24.34 -17.91
CA ALA A 375 4.73 23.77 -19.23
C ALA A 375 5.46 24.74 -20.19
N GLY A 376 5.19 26.04 -20.08
CA GLY A 376 5.91 27.07 -20.83
C GLY A 376 7.42 27.06 -20.61
N SER A 377 7.91 26.53 -19.48
CA SER A 377 9.34 26.41 -19.16
C SER A 377 10.01 25.15 -19.73
N PHE A 378 9.24 24.23 -20.35
CA PHE A 378 9.81 23.02 -20.96
C PHE A 378 10.67 23.36 -22.17
N LEU A 379 10.34 24.44 -22.90
CA LEU A 379 11.10 24.92 -24.06
C LEU A 379 12.52 25.34 -23.67
N ASP A 380 12.67 26.07 -22.56
CA ASP A 380 13.97 26.49 -22.03
C ASP A 380 14.84 25.28 -21.64
N ALA A 381 14.21 24.20 -21.17
CA ALA A 381 14.91 22.98 -20.78
C ALA A 381 15.40 22.16 -21.99
N VAL A 382 14.65 22.15 -23.10
CA VAL A 382 15.06 21.46 -24.33
C VAL A 382 16.21 22.22 -25.01
N GLU A 383 16.12 23.54 -25.12
CA GLU A 383 17.20 24.37 -25.70
C GLU A 383 18.50 24.27 -24.87
N ALA A 384 18.40 24.23 -23.54
CA ALA A 384 19.58 24.08 -22.66
C ALA A 384 20.27 22.70 -22.78
N VAL A 385 19.54 21.64 -23.12
CA VAL A 385 20.10 20.31 -23.37
C VAL A 385 20.78 20.25 -24.73
N GLU A 386 20.21 20.87 -25.76
CA GLU A 386 20.85 20.97 -27.09
C GLU A 386 22.12 21.81 -27.08
N ASP A 387 22.16 22.92 -26.34
CA ASP A 387 23.34 23.78 -26.20
C ASP A 387 24.46 23.16 -25.34
N SER A 388 24.14 22.23 -24.44
CA SER A 388 25.15 21.51 -23.63
C SER A 388 25.81 20.35 -24.38
N ILE A 389 25.29 19.98 -25.56
CA ILE A 389 25.78 18.87 -26.40
C ILE A 389 26.61 19.39 -27.60
N CYS A 390 26.66 20.70 -27.84
CA CYS A 390 27.47 21.33 -28.90
C CYS A 390 28.86 21.80 -28.45
#